data_AF-A0A7L0HJ76-F1
#
_entry.id   AF-A0A7L0HJ76-F1
#
_cell.length_a   1.000
_cell.length_b   1.000
_cell.length_c   1.000
_cell.angle_alpha   90.00
_cell.angle_beta   90.00
_cell.angle_gamma   90.00
#
_symmetry.space_group_name_H-M   'P 1'
#
loop_
_entity.id
_entity.type
_entity.pdbx_description
1 polymer ?
#
loop_
_entity_poly.entity_id
_entity_poly.type
_entity_poly.pdbx_seq_one_letter_code
_entity_poly.pdbx_strand_id
1 'polypeptide(L)'
;RMPDSVPAADRRQRSSAAFSLSFLSLVFSITAFSSSYWCEGTRKVAKPFCTGQSKGDHCIRFNSPDANNSNAVQYIWETGDDKFVERKFHAGIWYSCEEIINEEGENCRSFISLTPATDRGVLWLSIVAELLYIILLLTGAILMSVEMCYYNTVIDGLKINAFSAVVTVLAGLLGMVAHMMYTTVFQMTVNLGPEDWRPHTWDYGWSY
;
A
#
# COMPACT_ATOMS: atom_id res chain seq x y z
N ARG A 1 -37.66 4.61 45.07
CA ARG A 1 -37.15 3.66 44.06
C ARG A 1 -36.16 4.47 43.19
N MET A 2 -34.90 4.54 43.62
CA MET A 2 -33.82 5.18 42.85
C MET A 2 -33.36 4.21 41.75
N PRO A 3 -33.06 4.68 40.52
CA PRO A 3 -32.40 3.85 39.53
C PRO A 3 -30.88 3.97 39.71
N ASP A 4 -30.28 3.15 40.59
CA ASP A 4 -28.85 3.18 40.92
C ASP A 4 -27.94 2.33 40.01
N SER A 5 -28.40 1.94 38.81
CA SER A 5 -27.64 1.03 37.93
C SER A 5 -27.15 1.62 36.61
N VAL A 6 -27.41 2.90 36.33
CA VAL A 6 -27.13 3.51 35.02
C VAL A 6 -25.65 3.92 34.78
N PRO A 7 -24.86 4.43 35.76
CA PRO A 7 -23.55 5.02 35.45
C PRO A 7 -22.44 4.00 35.13
N ALA A 8 -22.55 2.76 35.61
CA ALA A 8 -21.53 1.72 35.39
C ALA A 8 -21.67 1.01 34.03
N ALA A 9 -22.91 0.80 33.57
CA ALA A 9 -23.18 0.17 32.27
C ALA A 9 -22.69 1.06 31.11
N ASP A 10 -22.92 2.37 31.22
CA ASP A 10 -22.55 3.35 30.21
C ASP A 10 -21.01 3.49 30.09
N ARG A 11 -20.29 3.45 31.22
CA ARG A 11 -18.81 3.45 31.23
C ARG A 11 -18.22 2.20 30.58
N ARG A 12 -18.76 1.02 30.87
CA ARG A 12 -18.28 -0.25 30.31
C ARG A 12 -18.54 -0.35 28.81
N GLN A 13 -19.68 0.15 28.34
CA GLN A 13 -19.99 0.24 26.92
C GLN A 13 -19.04 1.18 26.19
N ARG A 14 -18.72 2.34 26.76
CA ARG A 14 -17.76 3.30 26.18
C ARG A 14 -16.34 2.75 26.12
N SER A 15 -15.85 2.10 27.18
CA SER A 15 -14.53 1.46 27.21
C SER A 15 -14.44 0.29 26.22
N SER A 16 -15.49 -0.54 26.15
CA SER A 16 -15.57 -1.62 25.15
C SER A 16 -15.57 -1.08 23.71
N ALA A 17 -16.31 0.00 23.43
CA ALA A 17 -16.32 0.61 22.10
C ALA A 17 -14.95 1.19 21.73
N ALA A 18 -14.29 1.90 22.66
CA ALA A 18 -12.96 2.46 22.46
C ALA A 18 -11.90 1.37 22.20
N PHE A 19 -11.96 0.28 22.97
CA PHE A 19 -11.09 -0.87 22.75
C PHE A 19 -11.34 -1.52 21.39
N SER A 20 -12.59 -1.79 21.02
CA SER A 20 -12.93 -2.38 19.72
C SER A 20 -12.46 -1.51 18.55
N LEU A 21 -12.65 -0.18 18.63
CA LEU A 21 -12.19 0.75 17.61
C LEU A 21 -10.65 0.78 17.51
N SER A 22 -9.95 0.78 18.64
CA SER A 22 -8.49 0.76 18.66
C SER A 22 -7.92 -0.55 18.13
N PHE A 23 -8.56 -1.67 18.45
CA PHE A 23 -8.19 -2.98 17.92
C PHE A 23 -8.42 -3.07 16.42
N LEU A 24 -9.58 -2.62 15.91
CA LEU A 24 -9.86 -2.54 14.48
C LEU A 24 -8.85 -1.63 13.76
N SER A 25 -8.55 -0.46 14.33
CA SER A 25 -7.54 0.46 13.80
C SER A 25 -6.18 -0.23 13.70
N LEU A 26 -5.74 -0.95 14.73
CA LEU A 26 -4.48 -1.67 14.73
C LEU A 26 -4.44 -2.76 13.64
N VAL A 27 -5.52 -3.55 13.51
CA VAL A 27 -5.61 -4.60 12.48
C VAL A 27 -5.54 -3.99 11.09
N PHE A 28 -6.27 -2.90 10.82
CA PHE A 28 -6.22 -2.22 9.54
C PHE A 28 -4.84 -1.61 9.26
N SER A 29 -4.19 -0.99 10.26
CA SER A 29 -2.84 -0.44 10.07
C SER A 29 -1.79 -1.52 9.80
N ILE A 30 -1.86 -2.67 10.48
CA ILE A 30 -0.97 -3.81 10.19
C ILE A 30 -1.24 -4.38 8.79
N THR A 31 -2.52 -4.52 8.44
CA THR A 31 -2.92 -5.02 7.12
C THR A 31 -2.42 -4.09 6.03
N ALA A 32 -2.63 -2.78 6.17
CA ALA A 32 -2.13 -1.76 5.27
C ALA A 32 -0.60 -1.85 5.15
N PHE A 33 0.13 -1.83 6.26
CA PHE A 33 1.59 -1.91 6.25
C PHE A 33 2.16 -3.17 5.56
N SER A 34 1.45 -4.29 5.63
CA SER A 34 1.83 -5.54 4.95
C SER A 34 1.37 -5.62 3.49
N SER A 35 0.38 -4.81 3.11
CA SER A 35 -0.23 -4.85 1.78
C SER A 35 0.67 -4.20 0.73
N SER A 36 0.61 -4.72 -0.49
CA SER A 36 1.22 -4.11 -1.68
C SER A 36 0.28 -3.14 -2.42
N TYR A 37 -0.93 -2.91 -1.92
CA TYR A 37 -1.96 -2.12 -2.59
C TYR A 37 -2.12 -0.71 -1.99
N TRP A 38 -1.00 0.01 -1.81
CA TRP A 38 -1.05 1.41 -1.35
C TRP A 38 -1.31 2.36 -2.51
N CYS A 39 -0.68 2.08 -3.64
CA CYS A 39 -0.88 2.79 -4.88
C CYS A 39 -1.10 1.77 -6.00
N GLU A 40 -2.08 2.03 -6.84
CA GLU A 40 -2.42 1.21 -8.00
C GLU A 40 -2.34 2.08 -9.25
N GLY A 41 -1.97 1.50 -10.37
CA GLY A 41 -1.91 2.27 -11.59
C GLY A 41 -1.66 1.43 -12.83
N THR A 42 -1.46 2.13 -13.93
CA THR A 42 -1.13 1.53 -15.21
C THR A 42 0.15 2.10 -15.77
N ARG A 43 0.87 1.25 -16.48
CA ARG A 43 2.10 1.58 -17.17
C ARG A 43 2.02 1.15 -18.62
N LYS A 44 2.25 2.10 -19.54
CA LYS A 44 2.35 1.81 -20.97
C LYS A 44 3.71 1.20 -21.29
N VAL A 45 3.71 -0.05 -21.72
CA VAL A 45 4.92 -0.77 -22.16
C VAL A 45 4.75 -1.16 -23.63
N ALA A 46 5.80 -1.02 -24.43
CA ALA A 46 5.75 -1.46 -25.83
C ALA A 46 5.49 -2.98 -25.90
N LYS A 47 4.55 -3.39 -26.75
CA LYS A 47 4.23 -4.79 -27.00
C LYS A 47 5.51 -5.54 -27.44
N PRO A 48 5.80 -6.72 -26.87
CA PRO A 48 6.87 -7.56 -27.39
C PRO A 48 6.50 -8.08 -28.79
N PHE A 49 7.51 -8.45 -29.57
CA PHE A 49 7.30 -9.08 -30.87
C PHE A 49 6.81 -10.52 -30.70
N CYS A 50 5.83 -10.96 -31.49
CA CYS A 50 5.34 -12.34 -31.41
C CYS A 50 6.43 -13.30 -31.92
N THR A 51 6.89 -14.25 -31.09
CA THR A 51 7.73 -15.38 -31.51
C THR A 51 6.85 -16.56 -31.91
N GLY A 52 6.68 -16.78 -33.22
CA GLY A 52 5.91 -17.91 -33.76
C GLY A 52 4.44 -17.59 -34.06
N GLN A 53 3.60 -18.63 -34.12
CA GLN A 53 2.20 -18.55 -34.56
C GLN A 53 1.22 -18.26 -33.41
N SER A 54 1.69 -17.67 -32.29
CA SER A 54 0.81 -17.35 -31.16
C SER A 54 -0.14 -16.21 -31.56
N LYS A 55 -1.43 -16.53 -31.62
CA LYS A 55 -2.48 -15.59 -32.04
C LYS A 55 -3.01 -14.75 -30.86
N GLY A 56 -2.14 -14.00 -30.18
CA GLY A 56 -2.55 -13.06 -29.12
C GLY A 56 -2.62 -11.60 -29.62
N ASP A 57 -3.50 -10.79 -29.02
CA ASP A 57 -3.64 -9.34 -29.29
C ASP A 57 -2.58 -8.48 -28.55
N HIS A 58 -1.76 -9.09 -27.69
CA HIS A 58 -0.77 -8.41 -26.85
C HIS A 58 0.68 -8.51 -27.38
N CYS A 59 0.88 -8.84 -28.66
CA CYS A 59 2.20 -8.87 -29.28
C CYS A 59 2.17 -8.26 -30.68
N ILE A 60 3.27 -7.62 -31.08
CA ILE A 60 3.38 -6.98 -32.40
C ILE A 60 3.57 -8.07 -33.44
N ARG A 61 2.62 -8.14 -34.38
CA ARG A 61 2.72 -9.02 -35.55
C ARG A 61 3.53 -8.39 -36.66
N PHE A 62 4.25 -9.26 -37.34
CA PHE A 62 4.86 -8.96 -38.61
C PHE A 62 4.32 -9.90 -39.68
N ASN A 63 4.27 -9.47 -40.93
CA ASN A 63 4.11 -10.43 -42.02
C ASN A 63 5.33 -11.34 -42.02
N SER A 64 5.11 -12.65 -41.86
CA SER A 64 6.16 -13.63 -42.10
C SER A 64 6.60 -13.47 -43.55
N PRO A 65 7.90 -13.39 -43.85
CA PRO A 65 8.34 -13.71 -45.19
C PRO A 65 7.89 -15.15 -45.43
N ASP A 66 7.29 -15.43 -46.59
CA ASP A 66 7.37 -16.79 -47.11
C ASP A 66 8.84 -17.19 -47.00
N ALA A 67 9.11 -18.37 -46.41
CA ALA A 67 10.43 -18.81 -45.94
C ALA A 67 11.56 -18.80 -47.01
N ASN A 68 11.25 -18.42 -48.25
CA ASN A 68 12.12 -18.38 -49.39
C ASN A 68 12.65 -16.98 -49.75
N ASN A 69 12.27 -15.91 -49.06
CA ASN A 69 12.69 -14.54 -49.43
C ASN A 69 13.26 -13.75 -48.24
N SER A 70 14.58 -13.83 -48.06
CA SER A 70 15.35 -13.13 -47.02
C SER A 70 15.46 -11.61 -47.21
N ASN A 71 14.95 -11.07 -48.31
CA ASN A 71 15.01 -9.64 -48.67
C ASN A 71 13.68 -8.89 -48.42
N ALA A 72 12.70 -9.52 -47.78
CA ALA A 72 11.42 -8.87 -47.51
C ALA A 72 11.54 -7.88 -46.34
N VAL A 73 11.27 -6.60 -46.60
CA VAL A 73 11.19 -5.55 -45.57
C VAL A 73 10.00 -5.87 -44.66
N GLN A 74 10.28 -5.96 -43.36
CA GLN A 74 9.29 -6.29 -42.35
C GLN A 74 8.53 -5.02 -41.95
N TYR A 75 7.26 -4.93 -42.32
CA TYR A 75 6.41 -3.78 -41.97
C TYR A 75 5.64 -4.05 -40.68
N ILE A 76 5.63 -3.07 -39.78
CA ILE A 76 4.78 -3.00 -38.58
C ILE A 76 3.59 -2.11 -38.93
N TRP A 77 2.39 -2.66 -38.88
CA TRP A 77 1.15 -1.94 -39.22
C TRP A 77 0.50 -1.25 -38.01
N GLU A 78 0.92 -1.60 -36.79
CA GLU A 78 0.45 -0.95 -35.55
C GLU A 78 1.08 0.44 -35.43
N THR A 79 0.26 1.49 -35.48
CA THR A 79 0.68 2.90 -35.38
C THR A 79 0.06 3.58 -34.18
N GLY A 80 0.82 4.46 -33.52
CA GLY A 80 0.32 5.24 -32.38
C GLY A 80 0.24 4.44 -31.07
N ASP A 81 -0.90 4.54 -30.38
CA ASP A 81 -1.15 3.86 -29.10
C ASP A 81 -1.26 2.33 -29.22
N ASP A 82 -1.58 1.81 -30.41
CA ASP A 82 -1.73 0.37 -30.65
C ASP A 82 -0.44 -0.43 -30.43
N LYS A 83 0.73 0.25 -30.41
CA LYS A 83 2.04 -0.37 -30.12
C LYS A 83 2.22 -0.69 -28.63
N PHE A 84 1.42 -0.10 -27.75
CA PHE A 84 1.59 -0.21 -26.31
C PHE A 84 0.52 -1.11 -25.68
N VAL A 85 0.90 -1.82 -24.63
CA VAL A 85 -0.01 -2.51 -23.72
C VAL A 85 0.10 -1.85 -22.36
N GLU A 86 -1.06 -1.61 -21.75
CA GLU A 86 -1.17 -1.10 -20.40
C GLU A 86 -1.01 -2.27 -19.42
N ARG A 87 0.07 -2.24 -18.62
CA ARG A 87 0.26 -3.16 -17.50
C ARG A 87 -0.27 -2.53 -16.24
N LYS A 88 -1.13 -3.24 -15.53
CA LYS A 88 -1.51 -2.85 -14.17
C LYS A 88 -0.35 -3.14 -13.22
N PHE A 89 -0.14 -2.25 -12.27
CA PHE A 89 0.80 -2.46 -11.19
C PHE A 89 0.16 -2.05 -9.86
N HIS A 90 0.60 -2.70 -8.80
CA HIS A 90 0.34 -2.27 -7.44
C HIS A 90 1.68 -2.08 -6.72
N ALA A 91 1.75 -1.07 -5.87
CA ALA A 91 2.93 -0.72 -5.12
C ALA A 91 2.57 -0.43 -3.66
N GLY A 92 3.28 -1.09 -2.75
CA GLY A 92 3.29 -0.79 -1.33
C GLY A 92 4.69 -0.43 -0.85
N ILE A 93 4.84 -0.29 0.47
CA ILE A 93 6.11 0.08 1.12
C ILE A 93 7.24 -0.91 0.78
N TRP A 94 6.92 -2.20 0.68
CA TRP A 94 7.91 -3.27 0.55
C TRP A 94 8.15 -3.70 -0.89
N TYR A 95 7.06 -3.88 -1.64
CA TYR A 95 7.08 -4.47 -2.97
C TYR A 95 6.22 -3.67 -3.93
N SER A 96 6.64 -3.61 -5.19
CA SER A 96 5.83 -3.22 -6.32
C SER A 96 5.74 -4.39 -7.28
N CYS A 97 4.54 -4.81 -7.59
CA CYS A 97 4.26 -5.93 -8.48
C CYS A 97 3.55 -5.43 -9.75
N GLU A 98 3.99 -5.92 -10.90
CA GLU A 98 3.41 -5.63 -12.21
C GLU A 98 2.81 -6.90 -12.82
N GLU A 99 1.71 -6.77 -13.56
CA GLU A 99 1.08 -7.90 -14.27
C GLU A 99 1.94 -8.35 -15.47
N ILE A 100 2.08 -9.66 -15.66
CA ILE A 100 2.87 -10.25 -16.75
C ILE A 100 2.03 -10.29 -18.04
N ILE A 101 2.61 -9.88 -19.17
CA ILE A 101 1.94 -9.96 -20.47
C ILE A 101 1.91 -11.43 -20.94
N ASN A 102 0.72 -11.93 -21.29
CA ASN A 102 0.44 -13.26 -21.85
C ASN A 102 0.50 -14.45 -20.88
N GLU A 103 0.72 -14.23 -19.59
CA GLU A 103 0.75 -15.29 -18.57
C GLU A 103 -0.08 -14.90 -17.35
N GLU A 104 -0.67 -15.89 -16.67
CA GLU A 104 -1.35 -15.66 -15.38
C GLU A 104 -0.28 -15.50 -14.29
N GLY A 105 0.04 -14.26 -13.91
CA GLY A 105 1.01 -13.99 -12.85
C GLY A 105 1.41 -12.53 -12.71
N GLU A 106 2.12 -12.24 -11.61
CA GLU A 106 2.65 -10.92 -11.28
C GLU A 106 4.16 -11.00 -11.05
N ASN A 107 4.90 -10.04 -11.57
CA ASN A 107 6.33 -9.89 -11.34
C ASN A 107 6.58 -8.85 -10.25
N CYS A 108 7.05 -9.28 -9.08
CA CYS A 108 7.28 -8.41 -7.93
C CYS A 108 8.74 -7.98 -7.81
N ARG A 109 8.96 -6.68 -7.61
CA ARG A 109 10.27 -6.07 -7.33
C ARG A 109 10.21 -5.31 -6.00
N SER A 110 11.34 -5.23 -5.29
CA SER A 110 11.39 -4.48 -4.03
C SER A 110 11.28 -2.97 -4.28
N PHE A 111 10.44 -2.26 -3.51
CA PHE A 111 10.26 -0.82 -3.69
C PHE A 111 11.55 -0.03 -3.41
N ILE A 112 12.35 -0.48 -2.45
CA ILE A 112 13.67 0.10 -2.13
C ILE A 112 14.61 0.12 -3.33
N SER A 113 14.55 -0.91 -4.19
CA SER A 113 15.39 -0.97 -5.40
C SER A 113 14.97 0.05 -6.47
N LEU A 114 13.70 0.46 -6.48
CA LEU A 114 13.13 1.44 -7.38
C LEU A 114 13.42 2.87 -6.91
N THR A 115 13.52 3.08 -5.60
CA THR A 115 13.83 4.40 -5.04
C THR A 115 15.25 4.87 -5.36
N PRO A 116 15.42 6.13 -5.82
CA PRO A 116 16.73 6.70 -6.12
C PRO A 116 17.58 6.79 -4.85
N ALA A 117 18.90 6.64 -5.00
CA ALA A 117 19.82 6.51 -3.86
C ALA A 117 19.80 7.69 -2.88
N THR A 118 19.51 8.90 -3.35
CA THR A 118 19.40 10.12 -2.53
C THR A 118 18.20 10.09 -1.59
N ASP A 119 17.10 9.47 -2.02
CA ASP A 119 15.81 9.55 -1.32
C ASP A 119 15.53 8.30 -0.48
N ARG A 120 16.39 7.27 -0.57
CA ARG A 120 16.35 6.08 0.30
C ARG A 120 16.34 6.43 1.78
N GLY A 121 17.04 7.48 2.18
CA GLY A 121 17.03 7.96 3.56
C GLY A 121 15.63 8.39 4.01
N VAL A 122 14.89 9.07 3.14
CA VAL A 122 13.51 9.52 3.42
C VAL A 122 12.55 8.34 3.46
N LEU A 123 12.73 7.35 2.58
CA LEU A 123 11.97 6.09 2.63
C LEU A 123 12.15 5.37 3.98
N TRP A 124 13.39 5.26 4.46
CA TRP A 124 13.66 4.66 5.78
C TRP A 124 13.00 5.42 6.92
N LEU A 125 13.01 6.76 6.87
CA LEU A 125 12.30 7.57 7.85
C LEU A 125 10.78 7.29 7.81
N SER A 126 10.21 7.13 6.62
CA SER A 126 8.80 6.74 6.46
C SER A 126 8.52 5.37 7.07
N ILE A 127 9.36 4.36 6.79
CA ILE A 127 9.21 3.00 7.34
C ILE A 127 9.30 3.03 8.86
N VAL A 128 10.28 3.75 9.42
CA VAL A 128 10.44 3.88 10.87
C VAL A 128 9.25 4.62 11.49
N ALA A 129 8.73 5.65 10.84
CA ALA A 129 7.55 6.38 11.30
C ALA A 129 6.30 5.48 11.33
N GLU A 130 6.06 4.69 10.28
CA GLU A 130 4.97 3.70 10.23
C GLU A 130 5.10 2.65 11.33
N LEU A 131 6.30 2.11 11.54
CA LEU A 131 6.56 1.14 12.61
C LEU A 131 6.32 1.76 14.01
N LEU A 132 6.80 2.97 14.25
CA LEU A 132 6.58 3.69 15.50
C LEU A 132 5.09 3.94 15.73
N TYR A 133 4.35 4.33 14.70
CA TYR A 133 2.91 4.51 14.73
C TYR A 133 2.18 3.22 15.15
N ILE A 134 2.48 2.08 14.52
CA ILE A 134 1.88 0.78 14.85
C ILE A 134 2.21 0.37 16.29
N ILE A 135 3.45 0.59 16.75
CA ILE A 135 3.86 0.30 18.13
C ILE A 135 3.09 1.16 19.14
N LEU A 136 2.86 2.44 18.83
CA LEU A 136 2.06 3.32 19.68
C LEU A 136 0.59 2.89 19.73
N LEU A 137 -0.01 2.52 18.59
CA LEU A 137 -1.37 1.96 18.57
C LEU A 137 -1.48 0.67 19.38
N LEU A 138 -0.50 -0.23 19.24
CA LEU A 138 -0.44 -1.47 20.00
C LEU A 138 -0.33 -1.18 21.51
N THR A 139 0.51 -0.22 21.89
CA THR A 139 0.65 0.22 23.28
C THR A 139 -0.68 0.80 23.81
N GLY A 140 -1.38 1.63 23.03
CA GLY A 140 -2.71 2.15 23.35
C GLY A 140 -3.75 1.05 23.54
N ALA A 141 -3.81 0.09 22.61
CA ALA A 141 -4.72 -1.05 22.70
C ALA A 141 -4.45 -1.92 23.94
N ILE A 142 -3.19 -2.14 24.29
CA ILE A 142 -2.79 -2.84 25.53
C ILE A 142 -3.27 -2.06 26.76
N LEU A 143 -3.07 -0.75 26.83
CA LEU A 143 -3.53 0.07 27.95
C LEU A 143 -5.05 0.01 28.13
N MET A 144 -5.81 0.09 27.03
CA MET A 144 -7.27 -0.09 27.07
C MET A 144 -7.69 -1.50 27.51
N SER A 145 -6.95 -2.54 27.07
CA SER A 145 -7.21 -3.92 27.51
C SER A 145 -6.98 -4.09 29.02
N VAL A 146 -5.95 -3.44 29.56
CA VAL A 146 -5.62 -3.45 30.97
C VAL A 146 -6.69 -2.73 31.80
N GLU A 147 -7.24 -1.61 31.32
CA GLU A 147 -8.38 -0.94 31.95
C GLU A 147 -9.59 -1.89 32.03
N MET A 148 -9.87 -2.65 30.98
CA MET A 148 -11.02 -3.56 30.90
C MET A 148 -10.87 -4.80 31.81
N CYS A 149 -9.64 -5.32 31.98
CA CYS A 149 -9.38 -6.59 32.65
C CYS A 149 -8.98 -6.49 34.14
N TYR A 150 -8.24 -5.46 34.57
CA TYR A 150 -7.50 -5.51 35.84
C TYR A 150 -7.93 -4.51 36.92
N TYR A 151 -8.59 -3.39 36.58
CA TYR A 151 -8.80 -2.31 37.55
C TYR A 151 -10.25 -2.18 38.03
N ASN A 152 -10.47 -2.39 39.33
CA ASN A 152 -11.76 -2.18 40.02
C ASN A 152 -11.89 -0.77 40.64
N THR A 153 -10.80 0.01 40.70
CA THR A 153 -10.76 1.34 41.32
C THR A 153 -10.97 2.45 40.28
N VAL A 154 -11.89 3.37 40.57
CA VAL A 154 -12.30 4.45 39.63
C VAL A 154 -11.15 5.39 39.26
N ILE A 155 -10.22 5.64 40.19
CA ILE A 155 -9.13 6.64 40.07
C ILE A 155 -7.98 6.13 39.19
N ASP A 156 -7.56 4.88 39.34
CA ASP A 156 -6.46 4.33 38.54
C ASP A 156 -6.89 4.08 37.09
N GLY A 157 -8.14 3.67 36.88
CA GLY A 157 -8.72 3.55 35.54
C GLY A 157 -8.78 4.89 34.79
N LEU A 158 -9.05 6.01 35.48
CA LEU A 158 -9.08 7.33 34.84
C LEU A 158 -7.68 7.77 34.34
N LYS A 159 -6.63 7.47 35.11
CA LYS A 159 -5.24 7.79 34.72
C LYS A 159 -4.78 6.98 33.51
N ILE A 160 -5.07 5.68 33.49
CA ILE A 160 -4.70 4.78 32.38
C ILE A 160 -5.46 5.16 31.12
N ASN A 161 -6.76 5.46 31.22
CA ASN A 161 -7.55 5.91 30.07
C ASN A 161 -7.00 7.24 29.50
N ALA A 162 -6.61 8.19 30.34
CA ALA A 162 -6.00 9.44 29.89
C ALA A 162 -4.65 9.20 29.17
N PHE A 163 -3.78 8.35 29.70
CA PHE A 163 -2.51 8.01 29.06
C PHE A 163 -2.74 7.27 27.73
N SER A 164 -3.67 6.31 27.71
CA SER A 164 -4.06 5.61 26.50
C SER A 164 -4.57 6.57 25.42
N ALA A 165 -5.42 7.54 25.79
CA ALA A 165 -5.93 8.52 24.84
C ALA A 165 -4.80 9.37 24.23
N VAL A 166 -3.85 9.83 25.04
CA VAL A 166 -2.68 10.59 24.55
C VAL A 166 -1.85 9.76 23.58
N VAL A 167 -1.56 8.49 23.93
CA VAL A 167 -0.79 7.59 23.07
C VAL A 167 -1.51 7.33 21.75
N THR A 168 -2.82 7.06 21.77
CA THR A 168 -3.61 6.81 20.56
C THR A 168 -3.71 8.05 19.66
N VAL A 169 -3.82 9.26 20.24
CA VAL A 169 -3.83 10.51 19.46
C VAL A 169 -2.47 10.79 18.83
N LEU A 170 -1.38 10.61 19.57
CA LEU A 170 -0.02 10.75 19.02
C LEU A 170 0.24 9.75 17.91
N ALA A 171 -0.24 8.51 18.08
CA ALA A 171 -0.20 7.50 17.03
C ALA A 171 -0.93 8.01 15.76
N GLY A 172 -2.19 8.45 15.87
CA GLY A 172 -2.95 8.94 14.72
C GLY A 172 -2.26 10.10 13.99
N LEU A 173 -1.68 11.06 14.73
CA LEU A 173 -0.95 12.18 14.12
C LEU A 173 0.32 11.72 13.41
N LEU A 174 1.08 10.80 14.01
CA LEU A 174 2.28 10.23 13.37
C LEU A 174 1.92 9.40 12.15
N GLY A 175 0.83 8.62 12.19
CA GLY A 175 0.33 7.86 11.05
C GLY A 175 0.00 8.79 9.88
N MET A 176 -0.75 9.87 10.10
CA MET A 176 -1.05 10.85 9.04
C MET A 176 0.22 11.43 8.40
N VAL A 177 1.25 11.74 9.21
CA VAL A 177 2.53 12.23 8.69
C VAL A 177 3.27 11.13 7.93
N ALA A 178 3.27 9.89 8.42
CA ALA A 178 3.94 8.76 7.79
C ALA A 178 3.34 8.43 6.41
N HIS A 179 2.01 8.42 6.28
CA HIS A 179 1.31 8.25 5.00
C HIS A 179 1.63 9.37 4.00
N MET A 180 1.66 10.63 4.46
CA MET A 180 2.09 11.76 3.62
C MET A 180 3.56 11.65 3.21
N MET A 181 4.44 11.22 4.11
CA MET A 181 5.85 10.99 3.79
C MET A 181 6.00 9.89 2.74
N TYR A 182 5.30 8.76 2.90
CA TYR A 182 5.34 7.68 1.91
C TYR A 182 4.89 8.16 0.53
N THR A 183 3.76 8.87 0.43
CA THR A 183 3.26 9.37 -0.87
C THR A 183 4.19 10.38 -1.51
N THR A 184 4.85 11.23 -0.72
CA THR A 184 5.89 12.12 -1.28
C THR A 184 7.08 11.34 -1.84
N VAL A 185 7.56 10.30 -1.14
CA VAL A 185 8.64 9.42 -1.63
C VAL A 185 8.18 8.67 -2.88
N PHE A 186 6.94 8.18 -2.90
CA PHE A 186 6.35 7.52 -4.06
C PHE A 186 6.31 8.45 -5.27
N GLN A 187 5.83 9.69 -5.09
CA GLN A 187 5.80 10.69 -6.15
C GLN A 187 7.21 11.03 -6.68
N MET A 188 8.21 11.14 -5.80
CA MET A 188 9.61 11.31 -6.24
C MET A 188 10.11 10.08 -7.00
N THR A 189 9.75 8.87 -6.57
CA THR A 189 10.10 7.62 -7.26
C THR A 189 9.43 7.53 -8.63
N VAL A 190 8.21 8.03 -8.80
CA VAL A 190 7.57 8.14 -10.11
C VAL A 190 8.34 9.10 -11.03
N ASN A 191 8.76 10.25 -10.52
CA ASN A 191 9.40 11.29 -11.33
C ASN A 191 10.88 11.01 -11.66
N LEU A 192 11.63 10.46 -10.69
CA LEU A 192 13.09 10.29 -10.74
C LEU A 192 13.53 8.83 -10.78
N GLY A 193 12.59 7.89 -10.56
CA GLY A 193 12.86 6.47 -10.65
C GLY A 193 13.16 6.02 -12.08
N PRO A 194 13.51 4.74 -12.23
CA PRO A 194 14.01 4.22 -13.49
C PRO A 194 12.91 4.21 -14.57
N GLU A 195 13.30 4.44 -15.83
CA GLU A 195 12.35 4.50 -16.96
C GLU A 195 11.61 3.19 -17.17
N ASP A 196 12.21 2.07 -16.75
CA ASP A 196 11.62 0.74 -16.82
C ASP A 196 10.60 0.46 -15.71
N TRP A 197 10.25 1.43 -14.86
CA TRP A 197 9.19 1.29 -13.85
C TRP A 197 8.21 2.47 -13.83
N ARG A 198 8.58 3.63 -14.37
CA ARG A 198 7.77 4.85 -14.32
C ARG A 198 6.32 4.61 -14.79
N PRO A 199 5.31 4.84 -13.92
CA PRO A 199 3.91 4.67 -14.27
C PRO A 199 3.41 5.80 -15.17
N HIS A 200 2.39 5.51 -15.98
CA HIS A 200 1.71 6.50 -16.81
C HIS A 200 0.60 7.21 -16.04
N THR A 201 -0.20 6.43 -15.33
CA THR A 201 -1.29 6.89 -14.45
C THR A 201 -1.26 6.06 -13.18
N TRP A 202 -1.52 6.68 -12.03
CA TRP A 202 -1.58 6.01 -10.73
C TRP A 202 -2.56 6.73 -9.81
N ASP A 203 -3.19 5.97 -8.94
CA ASP A 203 -4.14 6.40 -7.93
C ASP A 203 -3.86 5.66 -6.61
N TYR A 204 -4.50 6.08 -5.53
CA TYR A 204 -4.42 5.40 -4.24
C TYR A 204 -5.15 4.05 -4.30
N GLY A 205 -4.50 3.01 -3.79
CA GLY A 205 -5.10 1.68 -3.63
C GLY A 205 -5.97 1.60 -2.37
N TRP A 206 -6.62 0.45 -2.16
CA TRP A 206 -7.59 0.28 -1.07
C TRP A 206 -6.98 0.33 0.34
N SER A 207 -5.67 0.08 0.46
CA SER A 207 -5.01 -0.02 1.76
C SER A 207 -4.45 1.29 2.29
N TYR A 208 -4.42 2.33 1.45
CA TYR A 208 -4.01 3.69 1.80
C TYR A 208 -5.18 4.50 2.36
#